data_AF-A0A356GCC0-F1
#
_entry.id   AF-A0A356GCC0-F1
#
_cell.length_a   1.000
_cell.length_b   1.000
_cell.length_c   1.000
_cell.angle_alpha   90.00
_cell.angle_beta   90.00
_cell.angle_gamma   90.00
#
_symmetry.space_group_name_H-M   'P 1'
#
loop_
_entity.id
_entity.type
_entity.pdbx_description
1 polymer ?
#
loop_
_entity_poly.entity_id
_entity_poly.type
_entity_poly.pdbx_seq_one_letter_code
_entity_poly.pdbx_strand_id
1 'polypeptide(L)'
;MEKIIPFIMCAVFVLAAYGLLKLSLFISSYVTRKKILSYGVASEDAATALFCSYFGMKNVISNAVLPVYTSAGKRYTEIDNIIVLPTCVAVIEIKSMIGRIENPEGAQTWRQNAVTRSGEIKELDFRNPFLQNDRHAAAVKEALKNMPFAPPVYGFVVFTSPRVSFVFKNDKILKPTQAVDKLQQLSSRGRKLTGEQKSEILTRLRTISKKSWPAFAKQVKMRQGR
;
A
#
# COMPACT_ATOMS: atom_id res chain seq x y z
N MET A 1 -8.31 28.11 47.82
CA MET A 1 -7.34 27.93 46.70
C MET A 1 -6.34 26.80 46.96
N GLU A 2 -5.84 26.64 48.19
CA GLU A 2 -4.84 25.61 48.53
C GLU A 2 -5.23 24.16 48.18
N LYS A 3 -6.50 23.77 48.34
CA LYS A 3 -6.96 22.41 47.98
C LYS A 3 -7.03 22.14 46.47
N ILE A 4 -6.99 23.17 45.62
CA ILE A 4 -7.14 23.05 44.17
C ILE A 4 -5.76 22.96 43.48
N ILE A 5 -4.73 23.58 44.07
CA ILE A 5 -3.36 23.61 43.55
C ILE A 5 -2.80 22.20 43.28
N PRO A 6 -2.95 21.19 44.15
CA PRO A 6 -2.46 19.83 43.89
C PRO A 6 -3.12 19.19 42.66
N PHE A 7 -4.43 19.43 42.44
CA PHE A 7 -5.15 18.90 41.29
C PHE A 7 -4.70 19.56 39.98
N ILE A 8 -4.47 20.88 40.00
CA ILE A 8 -3.92 21.60 38.84
C ILE A 8 -2.51 21.09 38.53
N MET A 9 -1.66 20.93 39.54
CA MET A 9 -0.31 20.39 39.34
C MET A 9 -0.33 18.97 38.77
N CYS A 10 -1.18 18.08 39.31
CA CYS A 10 -1.39 16.74 38.75
C CYS A 10 -1.83 16.77 37.28
N ALA A 11 -2.80 17.63 36.94
CA ALA A 11 -3.26 17.77 35.56
C ALA A 11 -2.16 18.26 34.61
N VAL A 12 -1.34 19.23 35.06
CA VAL A 12 -0.17 19.71 34.30
C VAL A 12 0.84 18.60 34.07
N PHE A 13 1.16 17.81 35.10
CA PHE A 13 2.08 16.67 34.96
C PHE A 13 1.55 15.61 34.00
N VAL A 14 0.26 15.28 34.06
CA VAL A 14 -0.36 14.31 33.14
C VAL A 14 -0.32 14.81 31.69
N LEU A 15 -0.62 16.09 31.46
CA LEU A 15 -0.56 16.70 30.12
C LEU A 15 0.88 16.76 29.59
N ALA A 16 1.85 17.11 30.43
CA ALA A 16 3.26 17.12 30.07
C ALA A 16 3.77 15.71 29.72
N ALA A 17 3.44 14.70 30.53
CA ALA A 17 3.80 13.31 30.27
C ALA A 17 3.15 12.79 28.97
N TYR A 18 1.89 13.13 28.73
CA TYR A 18 1.21 12.81 27.47
C TYR A 18 1.89 13.46 26.26
N GLY A 19 2.28 14.74 26.38
CA GLY A 19 3.02 15.47 25.36
C GLY A 19 4.37 14.83 25.03
N LEU A 20 5.16 14.48 26.05
CA LEU A 20 6.44 13.80 25.91
C LEU A 20 6.29 12.42 25.25
N LEU A 21 5.25 11.65 25.61
CA LEU A 21 4.94 10.38 24.96
C LEU A 21 4.58 10.57 23.48
N LYS A 22 3.77 11.57 23.14
CA LYS A 22 3.45 11.88 21.74
C LYS A 22 4.68 12.28 20.94
N LEU A 23 5.55 13.10 21.54
CA LEU A 23 6.79 13.54 20.91
C LEU A 23 7.77 12.37 20.69
N SER A 24 7.93 11.47 21.68
CA SER A 24 8.82 10.30 21.53
C SER A 24 8.33 9.35 20.44
N LEU A 25 7.01 9.13 20.33
CA LEU A 25 6.41 8.36 19.24
C LEU A 25 6.62 9.03 17.87
N PHE A 26 6.52 10.35 17.80
CA PHE A 26 6.76 11.12 16.58
C PHE A 26 8.23 11.00 16.14
N ILE A 27 9.18 11.22 17.05
CA ILE A 27 10.62 11.11 16.77
C ILE A 27 10.98 9.68 16.35
N SER A 28 10.50 8.67 17.08
CA SER A 28 10.73 7.26 16.73
C SER A 28 10.22 6.91 15.33
N SER A 29 9.01 7.38 14.99
CA SER A 29 8.44 7.20 13.65
C SER A 29 9.28 7.91 12.57
N TYR A 30 9.74 9.13 12.85
CA TYR A 30 10.59 9.90 11.95
C TYR A 30 11.95 9.24 11.71
N VAL A 31 12.61 8.76 12.77
CA VAL A 31 13.89 8.04 12.67
C VAL A 31 13.71 6.74 11.90
N THR A 32 12.62 6.00 12.15
CA THR A 32 12.28 4.78 11.40
C THR A 32 12.10 5.07 9.92
N ARG A 33 11.37 6.14 9.55
CA ARG A 33 11.21 6.59 8.15
C ARG A 33 12.55 6.91 7.50
N LYS A 34 13.39 7.70 8.18
CA LYS A 34 14.74 8.02 7.68
C LYS A 34 15.56 6.77 7.45
N LYS A 35 15.52 5.82 8.39
CA LYS A 35 16.25 4.54 8.30
C LYS A 35 15.78 3.68 7.12
N ILE A 36 14.46 3.57 6.92
CA ILE A 36 13.87 2.85 5.77
C ILE A 36 14.33 3.48 4.45
N LEU A 37 14.28 4.82 4.36
CA LEU A 37 14.70 5.55 3.16
C LEU A 37 16.22 5.49 2.95
N SER A 38 17.02 5.45 4.02
CA SER A 38 18.48 5.43 3.93
C SER A 38 19.05 4.10 3.46
N TYR A 39 18.33 2.99 3.66
CA TYR A 39 18.83 1.68 3.24
C TYR A 39 18.96 1.55 1.72
N GLY A 40 18.24 2.38 0.94
CA GLY A 40 18.32 2.36 -0.52
C GLY A 40 17.92 1.02 -1.17
N VAL A 41 17.40 0.07 -0.38
CA VAL A 41 16.97 -1.24 -0.85
C VAL A 41 15.63 -1.07 -1.57
N ALA A 42 15.67 -1.19 -2.89
CA ALA A 42 14.48 -1.23 -3.73
C ALA A 42 13.76 -2.56 -3.53
N SER A 43 12.82 -2.63 -2.57
CA SER A 43 12.03 -3.83 -2.31
C SER A 43 10.57 -3.50 -1.96
N GLU A 44 9.71 -4.49 -2.10
CA GLU A 44 8.31 -4.44 -1.67
C GLU A 44 8.21 -4.25 -0.16
N ASP A 45 9.07 -4.92 0.61
CA ASP A 45 9.13 -4.79 2.07
C ASP A 45 9.50 -3.37 2.51
N ALA A 46 10.46 -2.72 1.86
CA ALA A 46 10.87 -1.36 2.20
C ALA A 46 9.73 -0.36 1.93
N ALA A 47 9.04 -0.48 0.79
CA ALA A 47 7.88 0.36 0.49
C ALA A 47 6.71 0.10 1.44
N THR A 48 6.44 -1.16 1.77
CA THR A 48 5.42 -1.56 2.75
C THR A 48 5.73 -0.98 4.13
N ALA A 49 6.98 -1.09 4.60
CA ALA A 49 7.43 -0.52 5.86
C ALA A 49 7.27 1.01 5.88
N LEU A 50 7.57 1.67 4.75
CA LEU A 50 7.35 3.11 4.59
C LEU A 50 5.85 3.43 4.75
N PHE A 51 4.95 2.74 4.05
CA PHE A 51 3.52 2.96 4.18
C PHE A 51 3.02 2.71 5.60
N CYS A 52 3.46 1.63 6.24
CA CYS A 52 3.16 1.34 7.65
C CYS A 52 3.60 2.46 8.60
N SER A 53 4.77 3.06 8.37
CA SER A 53 5.29 4.14 9.19
C SER A 53 4.50 5.46 9.06
N TYR A 54 3.85 5.69 7.91
CA TYR A 54 3.05 6.89 7.64
C TYR A 54 1.58 6.72 8.00
N PHE A 55 1.00 5.58 7.66
CA PHE A 55 -0.44 5.34 7.81
C PHE A 55 -0.80 4.46 9.01
N GLY A 56 0.21 3.91 9.68
CA GLY A 56 0.07 2.99 10.82
C GLY A 56 -0.14 1.55 10.35
N MET A 57 0.62 0.62 10.95
CA MET A 57 0.58 -0.81 10.60
C MET A 57 -0.83 -1.41 10.57
N LYS A 58 -1.70 -0.99 11.49
CA LYS A 58 -3.09 -1.49 11.54
C LYS A 58 -3.94 -1.10 10.33
N ASN A 59 -3.56 -0.05 9.59
CA ASN A 59 -4.31 0.45 8.44
C ASN A 59 -3.75 -0.06 7.11
N VAL A 60 -2.62 -0.76 7.14
CA VAL A 60 -1.98 -1.37 5.97
C VAL A 60 -2.18 -2.88 6.05
N ILE A 61 -2.72 -3.47 4.98
CA ILE A 61 -2.84 -4.92 4.83
C ILE A 61 -1.88 -5.29 3.69
N SER A 62 -0.75 -5.89 4.04
CA SER A 62 0.21 -6.39 3.07
C SER A 62 -0.14 -7.80 2.59
N ASN A 63 0.25 -8.14 1.37
CA ASN A 63 0.09 -9.47 0.76
C ASN A 63 -1.35 -10.00 0.92
N ALA A 64 -2.33 -9.17 0.59
CA ALA A 64 -3.73 -9.50 0.73
C ALA A 64 -4.18 -10.38 -0.44
N VAL A 65 -4.84 -11.51 -0.16
CA VAL A 65 -5.33 -12.40 -1.20
C VAL A 65 -6.83 -12.24 -1.35
N LEU A 66 -7.30 -11.67 -2.44
CA LEU A 66 -8.74 -11.49 -2.66
C LEU A 66 -9.26 -12.35 -3.83
N PRO A 67 -10.52 -12.80 -3.75
CA PRO A 67 -11.15 -13.48 -4.87
C PRO A 67 -11.39 -12.51 -6.02
N VAL A 68 -11.22 -13.01 -7.23
CA VAL A 68 -11.59 -12.34 -8.48
C VAL A 68 -12.53 -13.26 -9.23
N TYR A 69 -13.69 -12.74 -9.62
CA TYR A 69 -14.68 -13.50 -10.37
C TYR A 69 -14.46 -13.23 -11.86
N THR A 70 -14.19 -14.28 -12.63
CA THR A 70 -14.05 -14.20 -14.09
C THR A 70 -15.06 -15.12 -14.76
N SER A 71 -15.16 -15.05 -16.10
CA SER A 71 -15.98 -15.98 -16.88
C SER A 71 -15.57 -17.45 -16.67
N ALA A 72 -14.30 -17.71 -16.34
CA ALA A 72 -13.77 -19.03 -16.02
C ALA A 72 -13.95 -19.44 -14.54
N GLY A 73 -14.78 -18.69 -13.79
CA GLY A 73 -15.08 -18.93 -12.39
C GLY A 73 -14.23 -18.12 -11.42
N LYS A 74 -14.23 -18.55 -10.16
CA LYS A 74 -13.52 -17.88 -9.06
C LYS A 74 -12.02 -18.12 -9.15
N ARG A 75 -11.25 -17.05 -9.29
CA ARG A 75 -9.79 -17.01 -9.19
C ARG A 75 -9.37 -16.21 -7.97
N TYR A 76 -8.08 -16.17 -7.70
CA TYR A 76 -7.51 -15.39 -6.61
C TYR A 76 -6.37 -14.52 -7.11
N THR A 77 -6.24 -13.36 -6.50
CA THR A 77 -5.15 -12.41 -6.75
C THR A 77 -4.52 -12.01 -5.42
N GLU A 78 -3.19 -11.99 -5.40
CA GLU A 78 -2.43 -11.33 -4.35
C GLU A 78 -2.32 -9.84 -4.67
N ILE A 79 -2.33 -9.02 -3.63
CA ILE A 79 -2.29 -7.57 -3.67
C ILE A 79 -1.22 -7.13 -2.66
N ASP A 80 -0.18 -6.45 -3.12
CA ASP A 80 0.98 -6.13 -2.29
C ASP A 80 0.57 -5.31 -1.07
N ASN A 81 -0.21 -4.24 -1.27
CA ASN A 81 -0.71 -3.43 -0.16
C ASN A 81 -2.14 -2.91 -0.40
N ILE A 82 -2.99 -3.07 0.61
CA ILE A 82 -4.26 -2.35 0.74
C ILE A 82 -4.15 -1.39 1.93
N ILE A 83 -4.38 -0.09 1.70
CA ILE A 83 -4.25 0.96 2.72
C ILE A 83 -5.61 1.59 2.96
N VAL A 84 -6.13 1.47 4.19
CA VAL A 84 -7.42 2.05 4.60
C VAL A 84 -7.18 3.45 5.18
N LEU A 85 -7.41 4.46 4.33
CA LEU A 85 -7.23 5.86 4.65
C LEU A 85 -8.49 6.44 5.33
N PRO A 86 -8.43 7.66 5.89
CA PRO A 86 -9.59 8.29 6.51
C PRO A 86 -10.79 8.51 5.57
N THR A 87 -10.59 8.60 4.25
CA THR A 87 -11.65 8.98 3.30
C THR A 87 -11.84 7.96 2.17
N CYS A 88 -10.89 7.03 2.00
CA CYS A 88 -10.86 6.09 0.88
C CYS A 88 -10.05 4.84 1.21
N VAL A 89 -10.03 3.88 0.29
CA VAL A 89 -9.12 2.73 0.31
C VAL A 89 -8.18 2.84 -0.89
N ALA A 90 -6.88 2.69 -0.65
CA ALA A 90 -5.89 2.65 -1.70
C ALA A 90 -5.36 1.23 -1.90
N VAL A 91 -5.17 0.84 -3.16
CA VAL A 91 -4.65 -0.46 -3.59
C VAL A 91 -3.36 -0.21 -4.33
N ILE A 92 -2.27 -0.76 -3.80
CA ILE A 92 -0.92 -0.47 -4.28
C ILE A 92 -0.31 -1.75 -4.85
N GLU A 93 0.10 -1.67 -6.10
CA GLU A 93 0.99 -2.63 -6.75
C GLU A 93 2.41 -2.07 -6.68
N ILE A 94 3.38 -2.88 -6.27
CA ILE A 94 4.77 -2.49 -6.08
C ILE A 94 5.66 -3.21 -7.10
N LYS A 95 6.64 -2.49 -7.64
CA LYS A 95 7.67 -3.04 -8.53
C LYS A 95 9.06 -2.58 -8.11
N SER A 96 9.96 -3.53 -7.90
CA SER A 96 11.37 -3.27 -7.54
C SER A 96 12.31 -3.15 -8.74
N MET A 97 11.75 -3.15 -9.95
CA MET A 97 12.50 -3.15 -11.21
C MET A 97 13.45 -1.96 -11.35
N ILE A 98 14.54 -2.16 -12.12
CA ILE A 98 15.54 -1.14 -12.46
C ILE A 98 15.64 -0.95 -13.98
N GLY A 99 16.36 0.07 -14.45
CA GLY A 99 16.62 0.26 -15.87
C GLY A 99 15.55 1.09 -16.57
N ARG A 100 15.48 0.98 -17.90
CA ARG A 100 14.55 1.73 -18.74
C ARG A 100 13.30 0.90 -19.00
N ILE A 101 12.13 1.45 -18.68
CA ILE A 101 10.84 0.79 -18.90
C ILE A 101 10.12 1.47 -20.05
N GLU A 102 9.84 0.71 -21.10
CA GLU A 102 8.91 1.06 -22.18
C GLU A 102 7.49 0.72 -21.72
N ASN A 103 6.75 1.77 -21.40
CA ASN A 103 5.44 1.72 -20.77
C ASN A 103 4.32 2.36 -21.63
N PRO A 104 4.08 1.86 -22.86
CA PRO A 104 3.03 2.41 -23.71
C PRO A 104 1.66 2.31 -23.02
N GLU A 105 0.87 3.37 -23.18
CA GLU A 105 -0.48 3.43 -22.64
C GLU A 105 -1.38 2.39 -23.31
N GLY A 106 -2.26 1.75 -22.55
CA GLY A 106 -3.20 0.73 -23.06
C GLY A 106 -2.59 -0.63 -23.43
N ALA A 107 -1.26 -0.75 -23.48
CA ALA A 107 -0.61 -2.02 -23.83
C ALA A 107 -0.83 -3.11 -22.76
N GLN A 108 -0.92 -4.37 -23.19
CA GLN A 108 -1.09 -5.53 -22.30
C GLN A 108 0.20 -5.87 -21.54
N THR A 109 1.33 -5.63 -22.19
CA THR A 109 2.68 -5.88 -21.67
C THR A 109 3.52 -4.62 -21.83
N TRP A 110 4.47 -4.46 -20.92
CA TRP A 110 5.53 -3.47 -20.95
C TRP A 110 6.88 -4.17 -21.07
N ARG A 111 7.89 -3.43 -21.50
CA ARG A 111 9.25 -3.95 -21.67
C ARG A 111 10.23 -3.25 -20.74
N GLN A 112 11.12 -4.03 -20.14
CA GLN A 112 12.21 -3.55 -19.31
C GLN A 112 13.54 -3.82 -20.01
N ASN A 113 14.38 -2.80 -20.12
CA ASN A 113 15.76 -2.91 -20.56
C ASN A 113 16.67 -2.55 -19.37
N ALA A 114 17.36 -3.54 -18.81
CA ALA A 114 18.21 -3.38 -17.64
C ALA A 114 19.65 -3.80 -17.95
N VAL A 115 20.61 -2.92 -17.64
CA VAL A 115 22.04 -3.22 -17.78
C VAL A 115 22.48 -4.13 -16.62
N THR A 116 23.05 -5.27 -16.96
CA THR A 116 23.58 -6.24 -15.98
C THR A 116 24.95 -5.79 -15.47
N ARG A 117 25.51 -6.54 -14.50
CA ARG A 117 26.86 -6.26 -13.98
C ARG A 117 27.96 -6.45 -15.04
N SER A 118 27.72 -7.28 -16.07
CA SER A 118 28.65 -7.49 -17.18
C SER A 118 28.54 -6.43 -18.27
N GLY A 119 27.62 -5.46 -18.14
CA GLY A 119 27.37 -4.43 -19.15
C GLY A 119 26.38 -4.86 -20.25
N GLU A 120 25.91 -6.10 -20.24
CA GLU A 120 24.91 -6.60 -21.18
C GLU A 120 23.53 -5.99 -20.90
N ILE A 121 22.75 -5.73 -21.95
CA ILE A 121 21.36 -5.30 -21.81
C ILE A 121 20.47 -6.54 -21.74
N LYS A 122 19.81 -6.73 -20.59
CA LYS A 122 18.77 -7.74 -20.43
C LYS A 122 17.41 -7.12 -20.71
N GLU A 123 16.70 -7.69 -21.68
CA GLU A 123 15.32 -7.35 -21.98
C GLU A 123 14.35 -8.31 -21.27
N LEU A 124 13.27 -7.77 -20.72
CA LEU A 124 12.21 -8.55 -20.09
C LEU A 124 10.85 -7.93 -20.41
N ASP A 125 10.00 -8.70 -21.08
CA ASP A 125 8.59 -8.38 -21.23
C ASP A 125 7.83 -8.84 -19.97
N PHE A 126 7.02 -7.95 -19.44
CA PHE A 126 6.20 -8.21 -18.25
C PHE A 126 4.82 -7.62 -18.44
N ARG A 127 3.85 -8.16 -17.71
CA ARG A 127 2.47 -7.67 -17.77
C ARG A 127 2.40 -6.21 -17.31
N ASN A 128 1.60 -5.40 -18.01
CA ASN A 128 1.31 -4.03 -17.60
C ASN A 128 0.74 -4.00 -16.16
N PRO A 129 1.42 -3.35 -15.21
CA PRO A 129 1.03 -3.33 -13.80
C PRO A 129 -0.27 -2.56 -13.56
N PHE A 130 -0.66 -1.64 -14.45
CA PHE A 130 -1.97 -0.97 -14.35
C PHE A 130 -3.12 -1.96 -14.53
N LEU A 131 -3.04 -2.84 -15.53
CA LEU A 131 -4.07 -3.85 -15.76
C LEU A 131 -4.16 -4.87 -14.61
N GLN A 132 -3.02 -5.15 -13.98
CA GLN A 132 -2.99 -5.99 -12.78
C GLN A 132 -3.65 -5.27 -11.61
N ASN A 133 -3.28 -4.01 -11.36
CA ASN A 133 -3.79 -3.25 -10.22
C ASN A 133 -5.27 -2.85 -10.37
N ASP A 134 -5.76 -2.61 -11.58
CA ASP A 134 -7.19 -2.38 -11.83
C ASP A 134 -8.03 -3.59 -11.40
N ARG A 135 -7.52 -4.81 -11.63
CA ARG A 135 -8.14 -6.03 -11.13
C ARG A 135 -8.09 -6.12 -9.61
N HIS A 136 -6.99 -5.72 -8.98
CA HIS A 136 -6.88 -5.66 -7.52
C HIS A 136 -7.89 -4.68 -6.93
N ALA A 137 -8.00 -3.47 -7.50
CA ALA A 137 -8.98 -2.47 -7.10
C ALA A 137 -10.41 -2.97 -7.28
N ALA A 138 -10.71 -3.68 -8.38
CA ALA A 138 -12.01 -4.31 -8.57
C ALA A 138 -12.30 -5.39 -7.52
N ALA A 139 -11.32 -6.22 -7.15
CA ALA A 139 -11.47 -7.22 -6.10
C ALA A 139 -11.75 -6.59 -4.72
N VAL A 140 -11.08 -5.48 -4.39
CA VAL A 140 -11.36 -4.71 -3.17
C VAL A 140 -12.76 -4.11 -3.21
N LYS A 141 -13.18 -3.51 -4.34
CA LYS A 141 -14.54 -2.97 -4.50
C LYS A 141 -15.59 -4.06 -4.29
N GLU A 142 -15.41 -5.23 -4.91
CA GLU A 142 -16.34 -6.36 -4.76
C GLU A 142 -16.38 -6.86 -3.30
N ALA A 143 -15.23 -6.95 -2.63
CA ALA A 143 -15.16 -7.33 -1.22
C ALA A 143 -15.94 -6.38 -0.29
N LEU A 144 -16.11 -5.11 -0.68
CA LEU A 144 -16.80 -4.07 0.09
C LEU A 144 -18.22 -3.75 -0.41
N LYS A 145 -18.69 -4.35 -1.50
CA LYS A 145 -19.89 -3.97 -2.26
C LYS A 145 -21.22 -3.94 -1.48
N ASN A 146 -21.30 -4.67 -0.37
CA ASN A 146 -22.51 -4.76 0.47
C ASN A 146 -22.36 -4.04 1.82
N MET A 147 -21.34 -3.18 1.98
CA MET A 147 -21.25 -2.33 3.17
C MET A 147 -22.17 -1.12 2.99
N PRO A 148 -22.88 -0.67 4.05
CA PRO A 148 -23.76 0.50 3.97
C PRO A 148 -22.97 1.81 3.71
N PHE A 149 -21.64 1.75 3.84
CA PHE A 149 -20.69 2.80 3.49
C PHE A 149 -19.59 2.18 2.62
N ALA A 150 -19.64 2.41 1.31
CA ALA A 150 -18.57 1.99 0.41
C ALA A 150 -17.63 3.17 0.15
N PRO A 151 -16.41 3.19 0.72
CA PRO A 151 -15.46 4.25 0.40
C PRO A 151 -14.99 4.15 -1.06
N PRO A 152 -14.59 5.27 -1.68
CA PRO A 152 -13.87 5.24 -2.95
C PRO A 152 -12.63 4.34 -2.85
N VAL A 153 -12.36 3.59 -3.92
CA VAL A 153 -11.19 2.72 -4.04
C VAL A 153 -10.30 3.22 -5.19
N TYR A 154 -9.03 3.50 -4.89
CA TYR A 154 -8.05 4.02 -5.84
C TYR A 154 -6.87 3.06 -6.00
N GLY A 155 -6.43 2.83 -7.24
CA GLY A 155 -5.26 2.03 -7.56
C GLY A 155 -4.03 2.88 -7.90
N PHE A 156 -2.86 2.55 -7.33
CA PHE A 156 -1.56 3.15 -7.67
C PHE A 156 -0.50 2.08 -7.93
N VAL A 157 0.43 2.37 -8.85
CA VAL A 157 1.62 1.53 -9.10
C VAL A 157 2.85 2.26 -8.60
N VAL A 158 3.63 1.59 -7.75
CA VAL A 158 4.80 2.17 -7.09
C VAL A 158 6.05 1.44 -7.53
N PHE A 159 6.97 2.18 -8.15
CA PHE A 159 8.28 1.67 -8.50
C PHE A 159 9.32 2.10 -7.46
N THR A 160 9.89 1.14 -6.75
CA THR A 160 10.73 1.42 -5.57
C THR A 160 12.16 1.76 -5.92
N SER A 161 12.66 1.34 -7.08
CA SER A 161 14.02 1.63 -7.49
C SER A 161 14.21 3.10 -7.87
N PRO A 162 15.24 3.78 -7.36
CA PRO A 162 15.64 5.09 -7.88
C PRO A 162 16.26 4.98 -9.28
N ARG A 163 16.76 3.80 -9.65
CA ARG A 163 17.42 3.52 -10.94
C ARG A 163 16.46 3.12 -12.06
N VAL A 164 15.15 3.24 -11.85
CA VAL A 164 14.17 3.03 -12.92
C VAL A 164 13.77 4.35 -13.56
N SER A 165 13.72 4.34 -14.89
CA SER A 165 13.26 5.42 -15.75
C SER A 165 12.16 4.91 -16.67
N PHE A 166 11.29 5.82 -17.11
CA PHE A 166 10.13 5.50 -17.94
C PHE A 166 10.23 6.26 -19.25
N VAL A 167 9.92 5.59 -20.35
CA VAL A 167 9.92 6.20 -21.68
C VAL A 167 8.76 7.17 -21.82
N PHE A 168 7.58 6.78 -21.36
CA PHE A 168 6.37 7.58 -21.42
C PHE A 168 6.02 8.11 -20.03
N LYS A 169 5.75 9.41 -19.90
CA LYS A 169 5.31 10.01 -18.63
C LYS A 169 3.89 9.53 -18.28
N ASN A 170 3.66 9.23 -17.01
CA ASN A 170 2.34 8.84 -16.52
C ASN A 170 2.18 9.14 -15.02
N ASP A 171 1.16 9.90 -14.65
CA ASP A 171 0.95 10.38 -13.27
C ASP A 171 0.56 9.28 -12.27
N LYS A 172 0.19 8.09 -12.76
CA LYS A 172 -0.13 6.93 -11.92
C LYS A 172 1.11 6.09 -11.57
N ILE A 173 2.26 6.39 -12.19
CA ILE A 173 3.56 5.80 -11.86
C ILE A 173 4.20 6.64 -10.77
N LEU A 174 4.34 6.07 -9.58
CA LEU A 174 4.84 6.79 -8.41
C LEU A 174 6.13 6.17 -7.88
N LYS A 175 7.03 7.01 -7.35
CA LYS A 175 8.07 6.57 -6.41
C LYS A 175 7.47 6.46 -4.99
N PRO A 176 8.12 5.74 -4.06
CA PRO A 176 7.54 5.51 -2.72
C PRO A 176 7.16 6.79 -1.97
N THR A 177 7.99 7.84 -2.00
CA THR A 177 7.70 9.12 -1.35
C THR A 177 6.54 9.86 -2.04
N GLN A 178 6.53 9.88 -3.37
CA GLN A 178 5.42 10.47 -4.14
C GLN A 178 4.09 9.76 -3.87
N ALA A 179 4.13 8.44 -3.66
CA ALA A 179 2.95 7.67 -3.26
C ALA A 179 2.46 8.08 -1.86
N VAL A 180 3.36 8.25 -0.89
CA VAL A 180 3.00 8.76 0.44
C VAL A 180 2.30 10.13 0.33
N ASP A 181 2.88 11.08 -0.41
CA ASP A 181 2.32 12.42 -0.57
C ASP A 181 0.92 12.36 -1.21
N LYS A 182 0.77 11.55 -2.26
CA LYS A 182 -0.52 11.35 -2.94
C LYS A 182 -1.57 10.75 -2.01
N LEU A 183 -1.21 9.76 -1.21
CA LEU A 183 -2.11 9.11 -0.25
C LEU A 183 -2.50 10.04 0.90
N GLN A 184 -1.59 10.90 1.36
CA GLN A 184 -1.91 11.94 2.34
C GLN A 184 -2.89 12.98 1.78
N GLN A 185 -2.71 13.40 0.52
CA GLN A 185 -3.65 14.30 -0.15
C GLN A 185 -5.03 13.66 -0.33
N LEU A 186 -5.10 12.37 -0.63
CA LEU A 186 -6.39 11.67 -0.72
C LEU A 186 -7.07 11.57 0.64
N SER A 187 -6.29 11.32 1.70
CA SER A 187 -6.77 11.22 3.08
C SER A 187 -7.46 12.47 3.60
N SER A 188 -7.20 13.64 3.00
CA SER A 188 -7.80 14.92 3.40
C SER A 188 -9.03 15.31 2.59
N ARG A 189 -9.36 14.59 1.51
CA ARG A 189 -10.45 14.94 0.59
C ARG A 189 -11.65 14.02 0.76
N GLY A 190 -12.84 14.60 0.83
CA GLY A 190 -14.11 13.88 0.87
C GLY A 190 -14.61 13.54 2.28
N ARG A 191 -15.68 12.73 2.34
CA ARG A 191 -16.29 12.33 3.61
C ARG A 191 -15.36 11.39 4.38
N LYS A 192 -15.08 11.75 5.64
CA LYS A 192 -14.28 10.90 6.53
C LYS A 192 -15.09 9.70 7.00
N LEU A 193 -14.46 8.53 6.97
CA LEU A 193 -14.89 7.31 7.61
C LEU A 193 -14.73 7.45 9.12
N THR A 194 -15.72 6.96 9.87
CA THR A 194 -15.62 6.83 11.32
C THR A 194 -14.59 5.75 11.69
N GLY A 195 -14.13 5.76 12.95
CA GLY A 195 -13.23 4.72 13.45
C GLY A 195 -13.81 3.30 13.30
N GLU A 196 -15.12 3.16 13.57
CA GLU A 196 -15.87 1.91 13.41
C GLU A 196 -15.92 1.46 11.94
N GLN A 197 -16.25 2.37 11.03
CA GLN A 197 -16.28 2.10 9.60
C GLN A 197 -14.93 1.59 9.09
N LYS A 198 -13.83 2.25 9.48
CA LYS A 198 -12.48 1.80 9.14
C LYS A 198 -12.17 0.42 9.72
N SER A 199 -12.57 0.17 10.97
CA SER A 199 -12.37 -1.12 11.63
C SER A 199 -13.12 -2.25 10.92
N GLU A 200 -14.36 -1.99 10.50
CA GLU A 200 -15.19 -2.96 9.78
C GLU A 200 -14.60 -3.31 8.42
N ILE A 201 -14.14 -2.30 7.65
CA ILE A 201 -13.44 -2.50 6.36
C ILE A 201 -12.20 -3.36 6.56
N LEU A 202 -11.34 -2.99 7.53
CA LEU A 202 -10.11 -3.72 7.83
C LEU A 202 -10.39 -5.18 8.23
N THR A 203 -11.38 -5.40 9.09
CA THR A 203 -11.78 -6.72 9.57
C THR A 203 -12.30 -7.58 8.43
N ARG A 204 -13.16 -7.02 7.57
CA ARG A 204 -13.73 -7.70 6.41
C ARG A 204 -12.65 -8.13 5.42
N LEU A 205 -11.78 -7.20 5.01
CA LEU A 205 -10.69 -7.47 4.06
C LEU A 205 -9.70 -8.52 4.61
N ARG A 206 -9.29 -8.40 5.89
CA ARG A 206 -8.41 -9.40 6.53
C ARG A 206 -9.06 -10.77 6.60
N THR A 207 -10.35 -10.84 6.93
CA THR A 207 -11.10 -12.11 7.01
C THR A 207 -11.19 -12.79 5.66
N ILE A 208 -11.54 -12.04 4.60
CA ILE A 208 -11.59 -12.56 3.23
C ILE A 208 -10.20 -13.02 2.79
N SER A 209 -9.15 -12.23 3.07
CA SER A 209 -7.77 -12.58 2.76
C SER A 209 -7.35 -13.90 3.41
N LYS A 210 -7.52 -14.02 4.73
CA LYS A 210 -7.21 -15.22 5.49
C LYS A 210 -7.91 -16.46 4.94
N LYS A 211 -9.20 -16.36 4.59
CA LYS A 211 -9.98 -17.46 4.01
C LYS A 211 -9.55 -17.82 2.59
N SER A 212 -8.99 -16.88 1.84
CA SER A 212 -8.62 -17.08 0.43
C SER A 212 -7.24 -17.70 0.24
N TRP A 213 -6.34 -17.55 1.21
CA TRP A 213 -4.96 -18.04 1.16
C TRP A 213 -4.81 -19.52 0.77
N PRO A 214 -5.54 -20.50 1.37
CA PRO A 214 -5.38 -21.91 1.02
C PRO A 214 -5.67 -22.19 -0.47
N ALA A 215 -6.73 -21.57 -1.01
CA ALA A 215 -7.14 -21.75 -2.39
C ALA A 215 -6.17 -21.05 -3.36
N PHE A 216 -5.65 -19.88 -2.98
CA PHE A 216 -4.60 -19.19 -3.73
C PHE A 216 -3.29 -20.00 -3.76
N ALA A 217 -2.84 -20.54 -2.64
CA ALA A 217 -1.65 -21.38 -2.59
C ALA A 217 -1.77 -22.60 -3.51
N LYS A 218 -2.95 -23.25 -3.55
CA LYS A 218 -3.24 -24.32 -4.51
C LYS A 218 -3.19 -23.81 -5.96
N GLN A 219 -3.76 -22.64 -6.23
CA GLN A 219 -3.72 -21.99 -7.56
C GLN A 219 -2.29 -21.72 -8.04
N VAL A 220 -1.41 -21.22 -7.17
CA VAL A 220 0.01 -20.95 -7.49
C VAL A 220 0.75 -22.25 -7.79
N LYS A 221 0.60 -23.29 -6.94
CA LYS A 221 1.24 -24.60 -7.17
C LYS A 221 0.85 -25.22 -8.52
N MET A 222 -0.44 -25.17 -8.88
CA MET A 222 -0.91 -25.69 -10.17
C MET A 222 -0.36 -24.92 -11.39
N ARG A 223 0.08 -23.68 -11.21
CA ARG A 223 0.70 -22.88 -12.28
C ARG A 223 2.20 -23.13 -12.43
N GLN A 224 2.89 -23.50 -11.36
CA GLN A 224 4.33 -23.79 -11.36
C GLN A 224 4.65 -25.23 -11.76
N GLY A 225 3.70 -26.16 -11.61
CA GLY A 225 3.82 -27.55 -12.07
C GLY A 225 3.36 -27.79 -13.52
N ARG A 226 3.21 -26.72 -14.30
CA ARG A 226 2.97 -26.74 -15.76
C ARG A 226 4.15 -26.07 -16.44
#